data_AF-A0A4R5G3V1-F1
#
_entry.id   AF-A0A4R5G3V1-F1
#
_cell.length_a   1.000
_cell.length_b   1.000
_cell.length_c   1.000
_cell.angle_alpha   90.00
_cell.angle_beta   90.00
_cell.angle_gamma   90.00
#
_symmetry.space_group_name_H-M   'P 1'
#
loop_
_entity.id
_entity.type
_entity.pdbx_description
1 polymer ?
#
loop_
_entity_poly.entity_id
_entity_poly.type
_entity_poly.pdbx_seq_one_letter_code
_entity_poly.pdbx_strand_id
1 'polypeptide(L)' 'GLVIGLTLTLIHFVGIPVTGMSANPARSLAPALLVGGEALSQVWIFILAPIVGGVLAALVAKTLLDTEE' A
#
# COMPACT_ATOMS: atom_id res chain seq x y z
N GLY A 1 -12.45 0.86 12.41
CA GLY A 1 -11.23 0.31 13.04
C GLY A 1 -11.01 -1.14 12.67
N LEU A 2 -11.86 -2.05 13.16
CA LEU A 2 -11.71 -3.50 12.99
C LEU A 2 -11.60 -3.94 11.52
N VAL A 3 -12.51 -3.50 10.65
CA VAL A 3 -12.49 -3.88 9.22
C VAL A 3 -11.18 -3.47 8.55
N ILE A 4 -10.80 -2.19 8.68
CA ILE A 4 -9.55 -1.66 8.12
C ILE A 4 -8.33 -2.45 8.64
N GLY A 5 -8.28 -2.72 9.95
CA GLY A 5 -7.19 -3.47 10.57
C GLY A 5 -7.11 -4.91 10.06
N LEU A 6 -8.24 -5.62 9.95
CA LEU A 6 -8.28 -6.98 9.43
C LEU A 6 -7.95 -7.04 7.93
N THR A 7 -8.39 -6.06 7.13
CA THR A 7 -7.98 -5.92 5.74
C THR A 7 -6.47 -5.75 5.63
N LEU A 8 -5.87 -4.91 6.49
CA LEU A 8 -4.42 -4.73 6.52
C LEU A 8 -3.70 -6.03 6.91
N THR A 9 -4.19 -6.77 7.91
CA THR A 9 -3.65 -8.08 8.29
C THR A 9 -3.71 -9.08 7.13
N LEU A 10 -4.85 -9.13 6.43
CA LEU A 10 -5.05 -10.05 5.30
C LEU A 10 -4.04 -9.78 4.17
N ILE A 11 -3.87 -8.51 3.77
CA ILE A 11 -2.93 -8.17 2.70
C ILE A 11 -1.47 -8.44 3.12
N HIS A 12 -1.14 -8.42 4.42
CA HIS A 12 0.19 -8.82 4.89
C HIS A 12 0.47 -10.31 4.69
N PHE A 13 -0.52 -11.20 4.92
CA PHE A 13 -0.32 -12.64 4.68
C PHE A 13 0.05 -12.95 3.23
N VAL A 14 -0.46 -12.17 2.29
CA VAL A 14 -0.17 -12.33 0.85
C VAL A 14 1.06 -11.54 0.42
N GLY A 15 1.22 -10.30 0.90
CA GLY A 15 2.20 -9.34 0.40
C GLY A 15 3.59 -9.41 1.04
N ILE A 16 3.73 -10.02 2.24
CA ILE A 16 5.04 -10.15 2.90
C ILE A 16 6.02 -10.98 2.06
N PRO A 17 5.66 -12.18 1.55
CA PRO A 17 6.60 -12.99 0.76
C PRO A 17 7.02 -12.34 -0.57
N VAL A 18 6.21 -11.43 -1.11
CA VAL A 18 6.45 -10.80 -2.42
C VAL A 18 7.32 -9.55 -2.29
N THR A 19 6.96 -8.63 -1.39
CA THR A 19 7.65 -7.32 -1.27
C THR A 19 7.94 -6.88 0.16
N GLY A 20 7.77 -7.76 1.16
CA GLY A 20 7.80 -7.35 2.58
C GLY A 20 6.62 -6.46 2.98
N MET A 21 5.55 -6.45 2.17
CA MET A 21 4.29 -5.71 2.31
C MET A 21 4.43 -4.21 2.57
N SER A 22 4.29 -3.36 1.55
CA SER A 22 4.29 -1.89 1.70
C SER A 22 2.88 -1.31 1.91
N ALA A 23 2.11 -1.20 0.83
CA ALA A 23 0.82 -0.49 0.69
C ALA A 23 0.71 0.90 1.36
N ASN A 24 1.83 1.49 1.78
CA ASN A 24 1.86 2.77 2.48
C ASN A 24 3.21 3.45 2.19
N PRO A 25 3.20 4.56 1.42
CA PRO A 25 4.41 5.31 1.08
C PRO A 25 5.25 5.71 2.29
N ALA A 26 4.62 6.20 3.36
CA ALA A 26 5.33 6.62 4.57
C ALA A 26 5.97 5.43 5.30
N ARG A 27 5.28 4.28 5.35
CA ARG A 27 5.81 3.04 5.94
C ARG A 27 7.05 2.54 5.19
N SER A 28 7.10 2.72 3.87
CA SER A 28 8.26 2.32 3.07
C SER A 28 9.40 3.33 3.09
N LEU A 29 9.10 4.63 3.17
CA LEU A 29 10.12 5.67 3.13
C LEU A 29 10.98 5.71 4.39
N ALA A 30 10.37 5.59 5.57
CA ALA A 30 11.10 5.65 6.85
C ALA A 30 12.27 4.63 6.93
N PRO A 31 12.07 3.31 6.72
CA PRO A 31 13.17 2.35 6.75
C PRO A 31 14.13 2.54 5.57
N ALA A 32 13.65 2.94 4.38
CA ALA A 32 14.52 3.16 3.23
C ALA A 32 15.55 4.28 3.46
N LEU A 33 15.16 5.35 4.17
CA LEU A 33 16.08 6.43 4.55
C LEU A 33 17.14 5.98 5.57
N LEU A 34 16.77 5.06 6.47
CA LEU A 34 17.69 4.56 7.50
C LEU A 34 18.64 3.48 6.98
N VAL A 35 18.15 2.59 6.11
CA VAL A 35 18.93 1.51 5.50
C VAL A 35 19.80 2.01 4.34
N GLY A 36 19.29 2.97 3.55
CA GLY A 36 19.98 3.49 2.38
C GLY A 36 20.14 2.47 1.26
N GLY A 37 21.10 2.71 0.36
CA GLY A 37 21.49 1.80 -0.71
C GLY A 37 20.34 1.36 -1.61
N GLU A 38 20.20 0.06 -1.79
CA GLU A 38 19.18 -0.55 -2.66
C GLU A 38 17.75 -0.18 -2.21
N ALA A 39 17.48 -0.17 -0.90
CA ALA A 39 16.16 0.16 -0.36
C ALA A 39 15.72 1.58 -0.76
N LEU A 40 16.65 2.55 -0.71
CA LEU A 40 16.37 3.92 -1.14
C LEU A 40 16.22 4.02 -2.66
N SER A 41 16.97 3.24 -3.42
CA SER A 41 16.85 3.20 -4.89
C SER A 41 15.52 2.63 -5.38
N GLN A 42 14.89 1.75 -4.58
CA GLN A 42 13.63 1.08 -4.93
C GLN A 42 12.40 1.76 -4.31
N VAL A 43 12.56 2.69 -3.36
CA VAL A 43 11.42 3.26 -2.61
C VAL A 43 10.33 3.91 -3.50
N TRP A 44 10.70 4.36 -4.69
CA TRP A 44 9.78 5.02 -5.63
C TRP A 44 8.60 4.12 -6.04
N ILE A 45 8.80 2.80 -6.22
CA ILE A 45 7.70 1.90 -6.60
C ILE A 45 6.71 1.74 -5.44
N PHE A 46 7.21 1.78 -4.20
CA PHE A 46 6.40 1.75 -2.99
C PHE A 46 5.69 3.07 -2.68
N ILE A 47 5.95 4.12 -3.47
CA ILE A 47 5.19 5.37 -3.44
C ILE A 47 4.13 5.34 -4.53
N LEU A 48 4.54 5.08 -5.78
CA LEU A 48 3.62 5.14 -6.92
C LEU A 48 2.57 4.04 -6.88
N ALA A 49 2.95 2.78 -6.61
CA ALA A 49 2.00 1.68 -6.66
C ALA A 49 0.86 1.80 -5.62
N PRO A 50 1.10 2.16 -4.35
CA PRO A 50 0.00 2.37 -3.40
C PRO A 50 -0.91 3.54 -3.76
N ILE A 51 -0.37 4.64 -4.30
CA ILE A 51 -1.17 5.79 -4.72
C ILE A 51 -2.09 5.40 -5.88
N VAL A 52 -1.53 4.77 -6.92
CA VAL A 52 -2.30 4.30 -8.07
C VAL A 52 -3.36 3.29 -7.62
N GLY A 53 -2.99 2.32 -6.79
CA GLY A 53 -3.92 1.33 -6.23
C GLY A 53 -5.05 1.98 -5.42
N GLY A 54 -4.74 2.99 -4.59
CA GLY A 54 -5.73 3.73 -3.82
C GLY A 54 -6.70 4.52 -4.70
N VAL A 55 -6.19 5.19 -5.74
CA VAL A 55 -7.05 5.89 -6.72
C VAL A 55 -7.95 4.90 -7.46
N LEU A 56 -7.42 3.77 -7.92
CA LEU A 56 -8.22 2.74 -8.58
C LEU A 56 -9.28 2.16 -7.65
N ALA A 57 -8.95 1.90 -6.38
CA ALA A 57 -9.90 1.43 -5.38
C ALA A 57 -11.02 2.43 -5.14
N ALA A 58 -10.71 3.73 -5.04
CA ALA A 58 -11.69 4.79 -4.90
C ALA A 58 -12.61 4.89 -6.14
N LEU A 59 -12.05 4.78 -7.35
CA LEU A 59 -12.83 4.76 -8.58
C LEU A 59 -13.78 3.56 -8.64
N VAL A 60 -13.33 2.37 -8.26
CA VAL A 60 -14.17 1.16 -8.20
C VAL A 60 -15.28 1.32 -7.16
N ALA A 61 -14.97 1.84 -5.97
CA ALA A 61 -15.95 2.10 -4.93
C ALA A 61 -17.05 3.05 -5.42
N LYS A 62 -16.65 4.13 -6.09
CA LYS A 62 -17.56 5.14 -6.62
C LYS A 62 -18.41 4.66 -7.79
N THR A 63 -17.83 3.95 -8.76
CA THR A 63 -18.46 3.71 -10.06
C THR A 63 -19.06 2.32 -10.22
N LEU A 64 -18.65 1.36 -9.39
CA LEU A 64 -19.03 -0.03 -9.52
C LEU A 64 -19.75 -0.56 -8.28
N LEU A 65 -19.46 0.02 -7.11
CA LEU A 65 -20.02 -0.40 -5.83
C LEU A 65 -20.99 0.62 -5.24
N ASP A 66 -21.25 1.74 -5.94
CA ASP A 66 -22.17 2.82 -5.55
C ASP A 66 -22.09 3.20 -4.07
N THR A 67 -20.88 3.23 -3.52
CA THR A 67 -20.67 3.40 -2.07
C THR A 67 -20.86 4.86 -1.61
N GLU A 68 -21.18 5.77 -2.54
CA GLU A 68 -21.37 7.21 -2.31
C GLU A 68 -22.84 7.67 -2.42
N GLU A 69 -23.83 6.76 -2.32
CA GLU A 69 -25.22 7.12 -1.98
C GLU A 69 -25.46 7.21 -0.47
#